data_AF-A0A2N6NQ05-F1
#
_entry.id   AF-A0A2N6NQ05-F1
#
_cell.length_a   1.000
_cell.length_b   1.000
_cell.length_c   1.000
_cell.angle_alpha   90.00
_cell.angle_beta   90.00
_cell.angle_gamma   90.00
#
_symmetry.space_group_name_H-M   'P 1'
#
loop_
_entity.id
_entity.type
_entity.pdbx_description
1 polymer ?
#
loop_
_entity_poly.entity_id
_entity_poly.type
_entity_poly.pdbx_seq_one_letter_code
_entity_poly.pdbx_strand_id
1 'polypeptide(L)'
;MAVSSPRRVACLALGLLASLADATGIASLARQDIQVQRRTAAGCPDYNTYAKQTHPPYSDGPLKLPYMRPSDECRTFKSPAVEKVIEDMKARLENPDLARLFENAFPSTLDTTVKYFDPSVNLAFIITGWLRDTGNQFAHLYKLLPHDENLKNLVKAVINTEARYIYQFPYCGFLKISRSYYENTQDSSFVNENCKSTRIFPG
;
A
#
# COMPACT_ATOMS: atom_id res chain seq x y z
N MET A 1 34.93 38.39 57.16
CA MET A 1 35.02 39.86 56.96
C MET A 1 35.60 40.04 55.56
N ALA A 2 34.79 40.11 54.50
CA ALA A 2 34.00 41.26 54.02
C ALA A 2 34.87 42.43 53.52
N VAL A 3 34.34 43.14 52.51
CA VAL A 3 34.84 44.34 51.78
C VAL A 3 35.42 43.99 50.39
N SER A 4 34.61 43.86 49.33
CA SER A 4 33.81 44.84 48.56
C SER A 4 34.59 45.63 47.50
N SER A 5 34.22 45.37 46.24
CA SER A 5 34.47 46.20 45.05
C SER A 5 33.95 47.63 45.20
N PRO A 6 34.48 48.57 44.39
CA PRO A 6 33.56 49.42 43.65
C PRO A 6 33.87 49.54 42.15
N ARG A 7 32.74 49.65 41.44
CA ARG A 7 32.49 49.88 40.03
C ARG A 7 33.23 51.07 39.42
N ARG A 8 33.63 50.95 38.15
CA ARG A 8 33.58 52.05 37.18
C ARG A 8 32.78 51.62 35.96
N VAL A 9 31.77 52.42 35.67
CA VAL A 9 30.88 52.38 34.51
C VAL A 9 31.59 53.06 33.34
N ALA A 10 31.55 52.46 32.16
CA ALA A 10 31.68 53.19 30.90
C ALA A 10 30.75 52.56 29.86
N CYS A 11 29.93 53.42 29.29
CA CYS A 11 28.78 53.18 28.44
C CYS A 11 29.19 53.18 26.95
N LEU A 12 28.39 52.47 26.13
CA LEU A 12 28.08 52.73 24.70
C LEU A 12 29.24 52.55 23.69
N ALA A 13 29.07 52.00 22.49
CA ALA A 13 27.98 51.36 21.76
C ALA A 13 28.56 50.84 20.41
N LEU A 14 27.71 50.16 19.64
CA LEU A 14 27.83 49.75 18.23
C LEU A 14 28.49 48.41 17.90
N GLY A 15 27.63 47.50 17.44
CA GLY A 15 27.99 46.31 16.69
C GLY A 15 26.76 45.44 16.44
N LEU A 16 25.91 45.85 15.50
CA LEU A 16 24.88 44.98 14.90
C LEU A 16 25.57 43.82 14.18
N LEU A 17 25.34 42.58 14.61
CA LEU A 17 25.36 41.42 13.70
C LEU A 17 24.27 40.44 14.16
N ALA A 18 23.39 40.12 13.22
CA ALA A 18 22.17 39.37 13.40
C ALA A 18 22.42 37.86 13.44
N SER A 19 21.54 37.19 14.19
CA SER A 19 20.97 35.85 14.01
C SER A 19 21.91 34.67 13.77
N LEU A 20 21.86 33.68 14.67
CA LEU A 20 21.54 32.28 14.33
C LEU A 20 20.95 31.63 15.60
N ALA A 21 19.66 31.31 15.55
CA ALA A 21 19.00 30.47 16.56
C ALA A 21 19.32 29.01 16.24
N ASP A 22 19.97 28.31 17.16
CA ASP A 22 20.23 26.88 17.06
C ASP A 22 18.90 26.11 17.17
N ALA A 23 18.32 25.80 16.01
CA ALA A 23 17.21 24.87 15.86
C ALA A 23 17.75 23.43 15.77
N THR A 24 18.17 22.85 16.90
CA THR A 24 18.40 21.40 16.98
C THR A 24 17.06 20.70 17.25
N GLY A 25 16.26 20.58 16.20
CA GLY A 25 14.96 19.92 16.20
C GLY A 25 14.70 19.22 14.88
N ILE A 26 15.68 18.45 14.39
CA ILE A 26 15.46 17.56 13.25
C ILE A 26 14.98 16.23 13.83
N ALA A 27 13.66 16.09 13.94
CA ALA A 27 13.04 14.80 14.16
C ALA A 27 13.50 13.86 13.04
N SER A 28 14.19 12.78 13.41
CA SER A 28 14.51 11.70 12.50
C SER A 28 13.19 11.13 11.97
N LEU A 29 12.82 11.49 10.75
CA LEU A 29 11.87 10.71 9.98
C LEU A 29 12.52 9.35 9.77
N ALA A 30 12.18 8.39 10.64
CA ALA A 30 12.53 7.00 10.45
C ALA A 30 12.01 6.61 9.06
N ARG A 31 12.93 6.45 8.11
CA ARG A 31 12.69 5.67 6.90
C ARG A 31 12.24 4.31 7.40
N GLN A 32 10.94 4.05 7.34
CA GLN A 32 10.51 2.66 7.33
C GLN A 32 11.14 2.08 6.07
N ASP A 33 12.09 1.17 6.25
CA ASP A 33 12.61 0.36 5.16
C ASP A 33 11.43 -0.40 4.56
N ILE A 34 10.84 0.18 3.51
CA ILE A 34 9.90 -0.53 2.65
C ILE A 34 10.79 -1.51 1.90
N GLN A 35 11.13 -2.63 2.51
CA GLN A 35 11.71 -3.76 1.82
C GLN A 35 10.75 -4.10 0.67
N VAL A 36 11.26 -4.40 -0.53
CA VAL A 36 10.46 -5.03 -1.60
C VAL A 36 10.05 -6.39 -1.04
N GLN A 37 9.03 -6.44 -0.19
CA GLN A 37 8.50 -7.72 0.20
C GLN A 37 7.95 -8.30 -1.10
N ARG A 38 8.55 -9.38 -1.60
CA ARG A 38 7.76 -10.43 -2.25
C ARG A 38 6.73 -10.84 -1.19
N ARG A 39 5.64 -10.07 -1.08
CA ARG A 39 4.60 -10.24 -0.04
C ARG A 39 3.86 -11.55 -0.23
N THR A 40 3.90 -12.08 -1.46
CA THR A 40 3.41 -13.41 -1.79
C THR A 40 4.57 -14.39 -1.66
N ALA A 41 4.44 -15.36 -0.75
CA ALA A 41 5.41 -16.44 -0.59
C ALA A 41 5.56 -17.24 -1.91
N ALA A 42 6.77 -17.77 -2.17
CA ALA A 42 7.08 -18.47 -3.43
C ALA A 42 6.25 -19.76 -3.66
N GLY A 43 5.54 -20.25 -2.63
CA GLY A 43 4.68 -21.43 -2.70
C GLY A 43 3.18 -21.14 -2.88
N CYS A 44 2.79 -19.88 -3.10
CA CYS A 44 1.38 -19.52 -3.22
C CYS A 44 0.80 -19.96 -4.57
N PRO A 45 -0.42 -20.54 -4.60
CA PRO A 45 -1.08 -20.91 -5.84
C PRO A 45 -1.42 -19.65 -6.65
N ASP A 46 -1.42 -19.77 -7.97
CA ASP A 46 -1.94 -18.72 -8.85
C ASP A 46 -3.43 -18.48 -8.53
N TYR A 47 -3.77 -17.22 -8.25
CA TYR A 47 -5.11 -16.87 -7.81
C TYR A 47 -6.17 -17.13 -8.89
N ASN A 48 -5.84 -16.99 -10.18
CA ASN A 48 -6.77 -17.30 -11.27
C ASN A 48 -7.14 -18.79 -11.32
N THR A 49 -6.25 -19.66 -10.85
CA THR A 49 -6.49 -21.09 -10.71
C THR A 49 -7.21 -21.41 -9.41
N TYR A 50 -6.77 -20.81 -8.30
CA TYR A 50 -7.37 -20.97 -6.97
C TYR A 50 -8.86 -20.58 -6.96
N ALA A 51 -9.22 -19.44 -7.55
CA ALA A 51 -10.59 -18.92 -7.55
C ALA A 51 -11.60 -19.76 -8.36
N LYS A 52 -11.14 -20.72 -9.17
CA LYS A 52 -12.02 -21.61 -9.95
C LYS A 52 -12.58 -22.77 -9.12
N GLN A 53 -12.04 -23.01 -7.94
CA GLN A 53 -12.44 -24.12 -7.08
C GLN A 53 -13.06 -23.57 -5.79
N THR A 54 -14.00 -24.31 -5.21
CA THR A 54 -14.58 -23.96 -3.92
C THR A 54 -13.72 -24.52 -2.79
N HIS A 55 -13.40 -23.70 -1.79
CA HIS A 55 -12.56 -24.13 -0.67
C HIS A 55 -13.36 -24.17 0.65
N PRO A 56 -13.13 -25.20 1.49
CA PRO A 56 -13.59 -25.18 2.88
C PRO A 56 -12.79 -24.15 3.70
N PRO A 57 -13.31 -23.68 4.84
CA PRO A 57 -14.59 -24.04 5.45
C PRO A 57 -15.79 -23.33 4.79
N TYR A 58 -16.87 -24.09 4.57
CA TYR A 58 -18.15 -23.54 4.11
C TYR A 58 -18.84 -22.78 5.24
N SER A 59 -19.65 -21.77 4.91
CA SER A 59 -20.48 -21.08 5.90
C SER A 59 -21.57 -21.99 6.48
N ASP A 60 -22.11 -21.62 7.64
CA ASP A 60 -23.10 -22.43 8.33
C ASP A 60 -24.52 -22.28 7.76
N GLY A 61 -24.76 -21.29 6.90
CA GLY A 61 -26.07 -20.99 6.35
C GLY A 61 -26.57 -22.00 5.31
N PRO A 62 -27.81 -21.80 4.81
CA PRO A 62 -28.43 -22.72 3.86
C PRO A 62 -27.66 -22.85 2.54
N LEU A 63 -26.97 -21.79 2.11
CA LEU A 63 -26.24 -21.77 0.83
C LEU A 63 -24.85 -22.39 0.93
N LYS A 64 -24.31 -22.61 2.15
CA LYS A 64 -22.99 -23.20 2.39
C LYS A 64 -21.90 -22.56 1.51
N LEU A 65 -21.82 -21.23 1.52
CA LEU A 65 -20.87 -20.48 0.71
C LEU A 65 -19.41 -20.83 1.08
N PRO A 66 -18.53 -21.03 0.09
CA PRO A 66 -17.13 -21.38 0.32
C PRO A 66 -16.30 -20.20 0.83
N TYR A 67 -15.18 -20.52 1.48
CA TYR A 67 -14.14 -19.54 1.78
C TYR A 67 -13.28 -19.31 0.54
N MET A 68 -13.18 -18.08 0.07
CA MET A 68 -12.52 -17.76 -1.21
C MET A 68 -11.35 -16.79 -1.08
N ARG A 69 -11.01 -16.36 0.15
CA ARG A 69 -9.80 -15.57 0.36
C ARG A 69 -8.57 -16.50 0.22
N PRO A 70 -7.43 -15.99 -0.29
CA PRO A 70 -6.15 -16.68 -0.18
C PRO A 70 -5.79 -16.96 1.28
N SER A 71 -4.89 -17.92 1.50
CA SER A 71 -4.27 -18.11 2.80
C SER A 71 -3.53 -16.84 3.22
N ASP A 72 -3.36 -16.65 4.53
CA ASP A 72 -2.87 -15.38 5.06
C ASP A 72 -1.48 -15.03 4.50
N GLU A 73 -0.59 -15.99 4.36
CA GLU A 73 0.73 -15.84 3.75
C GLU A 73 0.73 -15.54 2.23
N CYS A 74 -0.40 -15.75 1.56
CA CYS A 74 -0.56 -15.54 0.13
C CYS A 74 -1.33 -14.25 -0.23
N ARG A 75 -1.72 -13.45 0.77
CA ARG A 75 -2.36 -12.15 0.53
C ARG A 75 -1.34 -11.13 0.07
N THR A 76 -1.67 -10.38 -0.98
CA THR A 76 -0.76 -9.37 -1.53
C THR A 76 -0.56 -8.16 -0.62
N PHE A 77 -1.55 -7.83 0.20
CA PHE A 77 -1.49 -6.76 1.19
C PHE A 77 -2.34 -7.11 2.41
N LYS A 78 -1.85 -6.78 3.61
CA LYS A 78 -2.56 -6.97 4.88
C LYS A 78 -2.78 -5.63 5.57
N SER A 79 -3.98 -5.41 6.08
CA SER A 79 -4.36 -4.22 6.82
C SER A 79 -5.06 -4.61 8.11
N PRO A 80 -4.49 -4.31 9.28
CA PRO A 80 -5.17 -4.56 10.57
C PRO A 80 -6.52 -3.86 10.68
N ALA A 81 -6.66 -2.66 10.10
CA ALA A 81 -7.93 -1.93 10.10
C ALA A 81 -9.01 -2.64 9.27
N VAL A 82 -8.63 -3.23 8.13
CA VAL A 82 -9.56 -4.00 7.28
C VAL A 82 -9.98 -5.30 7.96
N GLU A 83 -9.04 -6.05 8.55
CA GLU A 83 -9.39 -7.28 9.27
C GLU A 83 -10.34 -7.01 10.44
N LYS A 84 -10.13 -5.91 11.18
CA LYS A 84 -11.06 -5.49 12.24
C LYS A 84 -12.48 -5.24 11.71
N VAL A 85 -12.62 -4.56 10.57
CA VAL A 85 -13.95 -4.33 9.95
C VAL A 85 -14.58 -5.66 9.54
N ILE A 86 -13.80 -6.61 9.04
CA ILE A 86 -14.30 -7.94 8.68
C ILE A 86 -14.83 -8.66 9.92
N GLU A 87 -14.08 -8.65 11.02
CA GLU A 87 -14.51 -9.24 12.30
C GLU A 87 -15.79 -8.58 12.82
N ASP A 88 -15.81 -7.25 12.88
CA ASP A 88 -16.96 -6.46 13.35
C ASP A 88 -18.21 -6.74 12.50
N MET A 89 -18.06 -6.82 11.17
CA MET A 89 -19.19 -7.10 10.27
C MET A 89 -19.66 -8.55 10.37
N LYS A 90 -18.75 -9.52 10.50
CA LYS A 90 -19.11 -10.94 10.72
C LYS A 90 -19.89 -11.13 12.02
N ALA A 91 -19.57 -10.38 13.07
CA ALA A 91 -20.30 -10.43 14.33
C ALA A 91 -21.69 -9.78 14.26
N ARG A 92 -21.90 -8.82 13.36
CA ARG A 92 -23.15 -8.05 13.23
C ARG A 92 -24.13 -8.62 12.21
N LEU A 93 -23.64 -9.36 11.21
CA LEU A 93 -24.47 -9.95 10.16
C LEU A 93 -25.09 -11.26 10.66
N GLU A 94 -26.40 -11.25 10.88
CA GLU A 94 -27.14 -12.43 11.36
C GLU A 94 -27.08 -13.62 10.39
N ASN A 95 -27.09 -13.35 9.07
CA ASN A 95 -27.00 -14.39 8.07
C ASN A 95 -25.53 -14.80 7.85
N PRO A 96 -25.14 -16.05 8.19
CA PRO A 96 -23.76 -16.52 8.06
C PRO A 96 -23.27 -16.60 6.61
N ASP A 97 -24.16 -16.82 5.64
CA ASP A 97 -23.79 -16.80 4.21
C ASP A 97 -23.49 -15.37 3.76
N LEU A 98 -24.28 -14.39 4.20
CA LEU A 98 -24.01 -12.98 3.90
C LEU A 98 -22.72 -12.50 4.55
N ALA A 99 -22.45 -12.93 5.80
CA ALA A 99 -21.19 -12.67 6.48
C ALA A 99 -20.00 -13.26 5.71
N ARG A 100 -20.12 -14.49 5.19
CA ARG A 100 -19.10 -15.12 4.35
C ARG A 100 -18.88 -14.38 3.04
N LEU A 101 -19.95 -13.94 2.37
CA LEU A 101 -19.85 -13.16 1.15
C LEU A 101 -19.11 -11.84 1.39
N PHE A 102 -19.45 -11.15 2.49
CA PHE A 102 -18.76 -9.92 2.89
C PHE A 102 -17.27 -10.17 3.15
N GLU A 103 -16.94 -11.19 3.93
CA GLU A 103 -15.55 -11.58 4.22
C GLU A 103 -14.74 -11.88 2.96
N ASN A 104 -15.34 -12.55 1.97
CA ASN A 104 -14.67 -12.85 0.70
C ASN A 104 -14.51 -11.60 -0.19
N ALA A 105 -15.51 -10.72 -0.24
CA ALA A 105 -15.56 -9.62 -1.21
C ALA A 105 -14.84 -8.35 -0.73
N PHE A 106 -15.01 -7.97 0.54
CA PHE A 106 -14.54 -6.70 1.07
C PHE A 106 -13.01 -6.48 0.97
N PRO A 107 -12.16 -7.46 1.32
CA PRO A 107 -10.70 -7.34 1.19
C PRO A 107 -10.15 -7.83 -0.16
N SER A 108 -10.98 -8.30 -1.10
CA SER A 108 -10.53 -9.01 -2.31
C SER A 108 -9.48 -8.25 -3.13
N THR A 109 -9.66 -6.92 -3.27
CA THR A 109 -8.66 -6.05 -3.91
C THR A 109 -7.30 -6.13 -3.19
N LEU A 110 -7.28 -5.97 -1.87
CA LEU A 110 -6.03 -6.00 -1.09
C LEU A 110 -5.40 -7.39 -1.06
N ASP A 111 -6.22 -8.44 -1.03
CA ASP A 111 -5.77 -9.81 -0.97
C ASP A 111 -5.10 -10.25 -2.27
N THR A 112 -5.55 -9.76 -3.43
CA THR A 112 -5.21 -10.40 -4.72
C THR A 112 -4.59 -9.47 -5.77
N THR A 113 -4.81 -8.16 -5.68
CA THR A 113 -4.53 -7.24 -6.81
C THR A 113 -3.38 -6.27 -6.59
N VAL A 114 -2.80 -6.20 -5.38
CA VAL A 114 -1.78 -5.20 -5.05
C VAL A 114 -0.40 -5.70 -5.46
N LYS A 115 0.35 -4.90 -6.22
CA LYS A 115 1.74 -5.20 -6.60
C LYS A 115 2.65 -4.00 -6.39
N TYR A 116 3.66 -4.18 -5.54
CA TYR A 116 4.76 -3.22 -5.36
C TYR A 116 5.89 -3.56 -6.31
N PHE A 117 6.57 -2.54 -6.83
CA PHE A 117 7.64 -2.76 -7.80
C PHE A 117 8.85 -1.86 -7.61
N ASP A 118 8.69 -0.70 -6.98
CA ASP A 118 9.83 0.13 -6.58
C ASP A 118 9.57 0.69 -5.17
N PRO A 119 10.12 0.10 -4.12
CA PRO A 119 9.94 0.60 -2.77
C PRO A 119 10.78 1.83 -2.45
N SER A 120 11.87 2.06 -3.19
CA SER A 120 12.72 3.23 -2.97
C SER A 120 11.96 4.51 -3.30
N VAL A 121 11.09 4.43 -4.30
CA VAL A 121 10.21 5.51 -4.76
C VAL A 121 8.77 5.34 -4.26
N ASN A 122 8.49 4.23 -3.58
CA ASN A 122 7.16 3.80 -3.13
C ASN A 122 6.13 3.80 -4.28
N LEU A 123 6.34 2.90 -5.24
CA LEU A 123 5.44 2.67 -6.38
C LEU A 123 4.76 1.31 -6.25
N ALA A 124 3.44 1.35 -6.34
CA ALA A 124 2.58 0.18 -6.41
C ALA A 124 1.49 0.40 -7.46
N PHE A 125 0.91 -0.68 -7.94
CA PHE A 125 -0.26 -0.63 -8.82
C PHE A 125 -1.25 -1.74 -8.50
N ILE A 126 -2.46 -1.58 -9.02
CA ILE A 126 -3.54 -2.54 -8.98
C ILE A 126 -3.63 -3.25 -10.32
N ILE A 127 -3.64 -4.59 -10.30
CA ILE A 127 -3.53 -5.43 -11.50
C ILE A 127 -4.58 -5.11 -12.58
N THR A 128 -5.78 -4.63 -12.19
CA THR A 128 -6.85 -4.27 -13.14
C THR A 128 -6.40 -3.21 -14.17
N GLY A 129 -5.43 -2.38 -13.84
CA GLY A 129 -4.78 -1.44 -14.77
C GLY A 129 -5.62 -0.23 -15.20
N TRP A 130 -6.94 -0.20 -14.95
CA TRP A 130 -7.79 0.93 -15.31
C TRP A 130 -7.94 1.93 -14.14
N LEU A 131 -7.68 3.22 -14.40
CA LEU A 131 -7.65 4.29 -13.38
C LEU A 131 -8.98 4.44 -12.59
N ARG A 132 -10.11 4.48 -13.30
CA ARG A 132 -11.47 4.44 -12.69
C ARG A 132 -11.67 3.24 -11.77
N ASP A 133 -11.20 2.06 -12.18
CA ASP A 133 -11.45 0.82 -11.44
C ASP A 133 -10.59 0.79 -10.18
N THR A 134 -9.35 1.29 -10.23
CA THR A 134 -8.54 1.51 -9.03
C THR A 134 -9.25 2.43 -8.05
N GLY A 135 -9.74 3.59 -8.50
CA GLY A 135 -10.45 4.54 -7.64
C GLY A 135 -11.68 3.94 -6.97
N ASN A 136 -12.47 3.16 -7.71
CA ASN A 136 -13.65 2.47 -7.18
C ASN A 136 -13.30 1.33 -6.21
N GLN A 137 -12.23 0.58 -6.48
CA GLN A 137 -11.76 -0.50 -5.60
C GLN A 137 -11.26 0.02 -4.23
N PHE A 138 -10.80 1.26 -4.14
CA PHE A 138 -10.38 1.87 -2.88
C PHE A 138 -11.47 2.72 -2.20
N ALA A 139 -12.61 2.96 -2.86
CA ALA A 139 -13.62 3.89 -2.40
C ALA A 139 -14.11 3.59 -0.97
N HIS A 140 -14.31 2.32 -0.63
CA HIS A 140 -14.74 1.88 0.70
C HIS A 140 -13.62 1.90 1.75
N LEU A 141 -12.36 1.90 1.33
CA LEU A 141 -11.18 1.86 2.20
C LEU A 141 -10.76 3.26 2.69
N TYR A 142 -11.22 4.34 2.02
CA TYR A 142 -10.82 5.70 2.38
C TYR A 142 -11.13 6.09 3.84
N LYS A 143 -12.22 5.56 4.40
CA LYS A 143 -12.59 5.78 5.81
C LYS A 143 -11.64 5.10 6.79
N LEU A 144 -10.87 4.11 6.34
CA LEU A 144 -9.94 3.34 7.16
C LEU A 144 -8.52 3.92 7.15
N LEU A 145 -8.21 4.83 6.23
CA LEU A 145 -6.87 5.44 6.10
C LEU A 145 -6.35 6.15 7.36
N PRO A 146 -7.18 6.81 8.19
CA PRO A 146 -6.71 7.39 9.45
C PRO A 146 -6.27 6.35 10.48
N HIS A 147 -6.68 5.09 10.32
CA HIS A 147 -6.49 4.02 11.29
C HIS A 147 -5.37 3.03 10.90
N ASP A 148 -4.82 3.15 9.69
CA ASP A 148 -3.76 2.26 9.20
C ASP A 148 -2.78 3.02 8.30
N GLU A 149 -1.58 3.26 8.85
CA GLU A 149 -0.50 3.94 8.12
C GLU A 149 0.06 3.10 6.97
N ASN A 150 0.05 1.77 7.05
CA ASN A 150 0.49 0.93 5.94
C ASN A 150 -0.49 1.04 4.77
N LEU A 151 -1.80 1.05 5.06
CA LEU A 151 -2.83 1.26 4.05
C LEU A 151 -2.72 2.65 3.42
N LYS A 152 -2.44 3.68 4.22
CA LYS A 152 -2.16 5.03 3.72
C LYS A 152 -0.94 5.06 2.80
N ASN A 153 0.13 4.35 3.16
CA ASN A 153 1.34 4.25 2.33
C ASN A 153 1.08 3.51 1.02
N LEU A 154 0.25 2.48 1.01
CA LEU A 154 -0.21 1.81 -0.21
C LEU A 154 -0.97 2.78 -1.12
N VAL A 155 -1.96 3.50 -0.58
CA VAL A 155 -2.75 4.45 -1.37
C VAL A 155 -1.87 5.55 -1.95
N LYS A 156 -0.91 6.08 -1.18
CA LYS A 156 0.11 7.00 -1.70
C LYS A 156 0.92 6.39 -2.84
N ALA A 157 1.32 5.13 -2.72
CA ALA A 157 2.09 4.44 -3.74
C ALA A 157 1.31 4.28 -5.06
N VAL A 158 0.04 3.94 -4.97
CA VAL A 158 -0.88 3.83 -6.10
C VAL A 158 -1.07 5.20 -6.76
N ILE A 159 -1.38 6.24 -5.98
CA ILE A 159 -1.55 7.61 -6.49
C ILE A 159 -0.26 8.10 -7.17
N ASN A 160 0.91 7.84 -6.58
CA ASN A 160 2.19 8.22 -7.17
C ASN A 160 2.41 7.56 -8.53
N THR A 161 2.09 6.27 -8.65
CA THR A 161 2.16 5.56 -9.94
C THR A 161 1.18 6.17 -10.93
N GLU A 162 -0.10 6.30 -10.57
CA GLU A 162 -1.15 6.82 -11.46
C GLU A 162 -0.86 8.26 -11.91
N ALA A 163 -0.39 9.13 -11.01
CA ALA A 163 0.00 10.50 -11.34
C ALA A 163 1.14 10.57 -12.36
N ARG A 164 2.15 9.70 -12.23
CA ARG A 164 3.27 9.61 -13.21
C ARG A 164 2.78 9.19 -14.58
N TYR A 165 1.85 8.24 -14.64
CA TYR A 165 1.29 7.78 -15.89
C TYR A 165 0.37 8.82 -16.54
N ILE A 166 -0.49 9.50 -15.78
CA ILE A 166 -1.33 10.60 -16.29
C ILE A 166 -0.45 11.73 -16.84
N TYR A 167 0.67 12.04 -16.16
CA TYR A 167 1.61 13.05 -16.63
C TYR A 167 2.24 12.69 -17.99
N GLN A 168 2.57 11.42 -18.22
CA GLN A 168 3.17 10.96 -19.48
C GLN A 168 2.13 10.73 -20.58
N PHE A 169 0.95 10.22 -20.22
CA PHE A 169 -0.08 9.75 -21.15
C PHE A 169 -1.50 10.17 -20.66
N PRO A 170 -1.85 11.46 -20.74
CA PRO A 170 -3.09 11.99 -20.15
C PRO A 170 -4.38 11.46 -20.79
N TYR A 171 -4.31 10.96 -22.03
CA TYR A 171 -5.46 10.41 -22.75
C TYR A 171 -5.67 8.91 -22.53
N CYS A 172 -4.77 8.22 -21.82
CA CYS A 172 -4.85 6.78 -21.61
C CYS A 172 -5.57 6.46 -20.29
N GLY A 173 -6.72 5.77 -20.38
CA GLY A 173 -7.45 5.29 -19.20
C GLY A 173 -6.93 3.96 -18.62
N PHE A 174 -6.05 3.27 -19.35
CA PHE A 174 -5.49 1.97 -18.98
C PHE A 174 -3.96 2.04 -18.90
N LEU A 175 -3.43 1.46 -17.83
CA LEU A 175 -2.03 1.48 -17.43
C LEU A 175 -1.40 0.11 -17.74
N LYS A 176 -0.51 0.07 -18.74
CA LYS A 176 0.29 -1.13 -19.01
C LYS A 176 1.63 -1.03 -18.28
N ILE A 177 1.71 -1.63 -17.10
CA ILE A 177 2.87 -1.52 -16.18
C ILE A 177 3.82 -2.73 -16.29
N SER A 178 3.45 -3.76 -17.07
CA SER A 178 4.18 -5.05 -17.11
C SER A 178 5.67 -4.94 -17.41
N ARG A 179 6.09 -4.01 -18.29
CA ARG A 179 7.52 -3.78 -18.58
C ARG A 179 8.26 -3.20 -17.38
N SER A 180 7.80 -2.07 -16.86
CA SER A 180 8.44 -1.40 -15.72
C SER A 180 8.41 -2.29 -14.46
N TYR A 181 7.35 -3.08 -14.28
CA TYR A 181 7.28 -4.07 -13.22
C TYR A 181 8.41 -5.11 -13.32
N TYR A 182 8.56 -5.74 -14.49
CA TYR A 182 9.57 -6.76 -14.72
C TYR A 182 11.00 -6.20 -14.59
N GLU A 183 11.26 -5.02 -15.14
CA GLU A 183 12.57 -4.37 -15.05
C GLU A 183 13.01 -4.15 -13.60
N ASN A 184 12.08 -3.82 -12.70
CA ASN A 184 12.39 -3.57 -11.29
C ASN A 184 12.33 -4.82 -10.38
N THR A 185 11.52 -5.82 -10.73
CA THR A 185 11.25 -6.98 -9.84
C THR A 185 11.78 -8.31 -10.37
N GLN A 186 12.12 -8.37 -11.66
CA GLN A 186 12.41 -9.60 -12.41
C GLN A 186 11.28 -10.65 -12.32
N ASP A 187 10.05 -10.22 -12.00
CA ASP A 187 8.89 -11.09 -11.87
C ASP A 187 8.11 -11.15 -13.20
N SER A 188 8.13 -12.34 -13.84
CA SER A 188 7.46 -12.60 -15.10
C SER A 188 6.03 -13.11 -14.94
N SER A 189 5.42 -13.07 -13.75
CA SER A 189 4.07 -13.63 -13.50
C SER A 189 2.98 -13.05 -14.41
N PHE A 190 3.18 -11.84 -14.94
CA PHE A 190 2.26 -11.16 -15.85
C PHE A 190 2.64 -11.28 -17.34
N VAL A 191 3.78 -11.90 -17.64
CA VAL A 191 4.34 -11.97 -18.99
C VAL A 191 3.97 -13.32 -19.61
N ASN A 192 2.88 -13.33 -20.37
CA ASN A 192 2.50 -14.51 -21.17
C ASN A 192 3.43 -14.68 -22.38
N GLU A 193 3.34 -15.81 -23.06
CA GLU A 193 4.18 -16.14 -24.23
C GLU A 193 4.05 -15.12 -25.37
N ASN A 194 2.87 -14.51 -25.53
CA ASN A 194 2.64 -13.44 -26.49
C ASN A 194 3.46 -12.17 -26.17
N CYS A 195 3.68 -11.88 -24.88
CA CYS A 195 4.56 -10.79 -24.44
C CYS A 195 6.04 -11.14 -24.59
N LYS A 196 6.41 -12.43 -24.51
CA LYS A 196 7.79 -12.90 -24.71
C LYS A 196 8.18 -12.94 -26.19
N SER A 197 7.24 -13.26 -27.07
CA SER A 197 7.49 -13.36 -28.53
C SER A 197 7.59 -11.99 -29.21
N THR A 198 6.95 -10.98 -28.64
CA THR A 198 7.22 -9.58 -29.01
C THR A 198 8.53 -9.15 -28.34
N ARG A 199 9.42 -8.44 -29.07
CA ARG A 199 10.71 -7.87 -28.58
C ARG A 199 10.56 -6.81 -27.47
N ILE A 200 9.56 -6.95 -26.61
CA ILE A 200 9.21 -6.02 -25.54
C ILE A 200 10.03 -6.33 -24.27
N PHE A 201 10.50 -7.56 -24.10
CA PHE A 201 11.38 -7.98 -23.01
C PHE A 201 12.67 -8.56 -23.60
N PRO A 202 13.86 -8.26 -23.05
CA PRO A 202 15.10 -8.89 -23.50
C PRO A 202 15.02 -10.39 -23.21
N GLY A 203 15.35 -11.19 -24.23
CA GLY A 203 15.41 -12.66 -24.14
C GLY A 203 16.66 -13.15 -23.40
#